data_AF-A0A2N1VA76-F1
#
_entry.id   AF-A0A2N1VA76-F1
#
_cell.length_a   1.000
_cell.length_b   1.000
_cell.length_c   1.000
_cell.angle_alpha   90.00
_cell.angle_beta   90.00
_cell.angle_gamma   90.00
#
_symmetry.space_group_name_H-M   'P 1'
#
loop_
_entity.id
_entity.type
_entity.pdbx_description
1 polymer ?
#
loop_
_entity_poly.entity_id
_entity_poly.type
_entity_poly.pdbx_seq_one_letter_code
_entity_poly.pdbx_strand_id
1 'polypeptide(L)'
;MKEITDEILNRYIDGDLDASELAEVKNELEMDEKLLSRLRALRAVDNALRQMEIEHAPDYITEKVMNAISTAAKTVKPKVNYFFAAMISIFSIGVIAVLIAAIRTTEFDTSPTKLGSYADKFKDVIGKNIYTIQSFFSSPGVVLTISVLSLILLIFAYFTFESHKNFTKKLNSISNL
;
A
#
# COMPACT_ATOMS: atom_id res chain seq x y z
N MET A 1 -53.36 -6.16 -13.24
CA MET A 1 -52.66 -5.36 -14.25
C MET A 1 -51.53 -4.64 -13.58
N LYS A 2 -50.31 -4.83 -14.07
CA LYS A 2 -49.16 -4.06 -13.61
C LYS A 2 -49.27 -2.69 -14.28
N GLU A 3 -49.20 -1.61 -13.51
CA GLU A 3 -49.26 -0.27 -14.08
C GLU A 3 -48.03 -0.06 -14.98
N ILE A 4 -48.23 0.31 -16.25
CA ILE A 4 -47.13 0.59 -17.17
C ILE A 4 -46.50 1.92 -16.74
N THR A 5 -45.31 1.83 -16.17
CA THR A 5 -44.52 2.98 -15.72
C THR A 5 -43.66 3.55 -16.84
N ASP A 6 -43.16 4.77 -16.65
CA ASP A 6 -42.23 5.41 -17.59
C ASP A 6 -40.95 4.59 -17.79
N GLU A 7 -40.52 3.83 -16.78
CA GLU A 7 -39.39 2.91 -16.86
C GLU A 7 -39.63 1.78 -17.87
N ILE A 8 -40.84 1.19 -17.89
CA ILE A 8 -41.19 0.14 -18.86
C ILE A 8 -41.26 0.74 -20.27
N LEU A 9 -41.74 1.97 -20.43
CA LEU A 9 -41.76 2.67 -21.72
C LEU A 9 -40.35 3.01 -22.23
N ASN A 10 -39.42 3.38 -21.35
CA ASN A 10 -38.02 3.61 -21.72
C ASN A 10 -37.35 2.30 -22.18
N ARG A 11 -37.51 1.22 -21.41
CA ARG A 11 -37.03 -0.12 -21.81
C ARG A 11 -37.66 -0.58 -23.14
N TYR A 12 -38.91 -0.22 -23.42
CA TYR A 12 -39.55 -0.47 -24.72
C TYR A 12 -38.86 0.30 -25.86
N ILE A 13 -38.49 1.57 -25.66
CA ILE A 13 -37.76 2.39 -26.64
C ILE A 13 -36.36 1.82 -26.88
N ASP A 14 -35.68 1.37 -25.82
CA ASP A 14 -34.33 0.80 -25.89
C ASP A 14 -34.30 -0.64 -26.45
N GLY A 15 -35.46 -1.31 -26.52
CA GLY A 15 -35.58 -2.70 -26.98
C GLY A 15 -35.19 -3.74 -25.93
N ASP A 16 -35.22 -3.39 -24.66
CA ASP A 16 -34.78 -4.21 -23.51
C ASP A 16 -35.94 -4.92 -22.78
N LEU A 17 -37.09 -5.07 -23.43
CA LEU A 17 -38.22 -5.83 -22.87
C LEU A 17 -38.15 -7.31 -23.25
N ASP A 18 -38.53 -8.17 -22.31
CA ASP A 18 -38.75 -9.58 -22.61
C ASP A 18 -40.03 -9.79 -23.46
N ALA A 19 -40.21 -11.00 -23.99
CA ALA A 19 -41.34 -11.29 -24.89
C ALA A 19 -42.71 -11.15 -24.20
N SER A 20 -42.80 -11.38 -22.89
CA SER A 20 -44.05 -11.26 -22.13
C SER A 20 -44.37 -9.79 -21.87
N GLU A 21 -43.39 -9.01 -21.40
CA GLU A 21 -43.50 -7.58 -21.16
C GLU A 21 -43.82 -6.82 -22.46
N LEU A 22 -43.19 -7.19 -23.57
CA LEU A 22 -43.44 -6.57 -24.87
C LEU A 22 -44.87 -6.82 -25.37
N ALA A 23 -45.44 -7.99 -25.12
CA ALA A 23 -46.83 -8.28 -25.45
C ALA A 23 -47.80 -7.49 -24.55
N GLU A 24 -47.52 -7.39 -23.25
CA GLU A 24 -48.31 -6.61 -22.30
C GLU A 24 -48.32 -5.11 -22.66
N VAL A 25 -47.14 -4.53 -22.93
CA VAL A 25 -47.00 -3.12 -23.33
C VAL A 25 -47.73 -2.83 -24.64
N LYS A 26 -47.65 -3.71 -25.64
CA LYS A 26 -48.38 -3.53 -26.91
C LYS A 26 -49.88 -3.51 -26.72
N ASN A 27 -50.41 -4.47 -25.94
CA ASN A 27 -51.83 -4.54 -25.66
C ASN A 27 -52.31 -3.27 -24.92
N GLU A 28 -51.56 -2.79 -23.93
CA GLU A 28 -51.94 -1.59 -23.19
C GLU A 28 -51.85 -0.31 -24.04
N LEU A 29 -50.87 -0.22 -24.95
CA LEU A 29 -50.73 0.90 -25.88
C LEU A 29 -51.88 0.98 -26.91
N GLU A 30 -52.50 -0.15 -27.26
CA GLU A 30 -53.68 -0.19 -28.13
C GLU A 30 -54.95 0.25 -27.41
N MET A 31 -55.02 0.06 -26.08
CA MET A 31 -56.19 0.35 -25.27
C MET A 31 -56.14 1.73 -24.58
N ASP A 32 -54.95 2.28 -24.33
CA ASP A 32 -54.76 3.56 -23.63
C ASP A 32 -54.09 4.62 -24.52
N GLU A 33 -54.90 5.57 -25.01
CA GLU A 33 -54.44 6.71 -25.81
C GLU A 33 -53.49 7.64 -25.04
N LYS A 34 -53.64 7.76 -23.71
CA LYS A 34 -52.78 8.58 -22.86
C LYS A 34 -51.40 7.95 -22.73
N LEU A 35 -51.33 6.63 -22.60
CA LEU A 35 -50.07 5.87 -22.59
C LEU A 35 -49.35 5.99 -23.95
N LEU A 36 -50.10 5.89 -25.05
CA LEU A 36 -49.57 6.10 -26.40
C LEU A 36 -49.01 7.51 -26.58
N SER A 37 -49.69 8.53 -26.06
CA SER A 37 -49.22 9.92 -26.09
C SER A 37 -47.92 10.10 -25.31
N ARG A 38 -47.79 9.48 -24.13
CA ARG A 38 -46.55 9.46 -23.34
C ARG A 38 -45.40 8.80 -24.09
N LEU A 39 -45.63 7.63 -24.70
CA LEU A 39 -44.63 6.95 -25.52
C LEU A 39 -44.15 7.83 -26.69
N ARG A 40 -45.07 8.53 -27.36
CA ARG A 40 -44.71 9.47 -28.45
C ARG A 40 -43.84 10.61 -27.95
N ALA A 41 -44.15 11.17 -26.77
CA ALA A 41 -43.35 12.23 -26.16
C ALA A 41 -41.93 11.74 -25.83
N LEU A 42 -41.79 10.56 -25.20
CA LEU A 42 -40.49 9.96 -24.89
C LEU A 42 -39.67 9.69 -26.16
N ARG A 43 -40.32 9.16 -27.21
CA ARG A 43 -39.65 8.90 -28.50
C ARG A 43 -39.21 10.18 -29.21
N ALA A 44 -39.98 11.26 -29.07
CA ALA A 44 -39.58 12.56 -29.62
C ALA A 44 -38.33 13.10 -28.92
N VAL A 45 -38.23 12.93 -27.59
CA VAL A 45 -37.05 13.30 -26.81
C VAL A 45 -35.84 12.45 -27.19
N ASP A 46 -35.98 11.12 -27.25
CA ASP A 46 -34.89 10.22 -27.67
C ASP A 46 -34.35 10.58 -29.07
N ASN A 47 -35.24 10.83 -30.03
CA ASN A 47 -34.84 11.27 -31.36
C ASN A 47 -34.10 12.60 -31.35
N ALA A 48 -34.56 13.57 -30.55
CA ALA A 48 -33.90 14.87 -30.43
C ALA A 48 -32.50 14.72 -29.82
N LEU A 49 -32.35 13.92 -28.77
CA LEU A 49 -31.06 13.64 -28.11
C LEU A 49 -30.08 12.94 -29.06
N ARG A 50 -30.55 11.97 -29.85
CA ARG A 50 -29.72 11.27 -30.85
C ARG A 50 -29.20 12.16 -31.98
N GLN A 51 -29.90 13.26 -32.25
CA GLN A 51 -29.53 14.25 -33.26
C GLN A 51 -28.69 15.40 -32.70
N MET A 52 -28.48 15.46 -31.39
CA MET A 52 -27.62 16.47 -30.80
C MET A 52 -26.20 16.31 -31.33
N GLU A 53 -25.59 17.45 -31.69
CA GLU A 53 -24.20 17.49 -32.11
C GLU A 53 -23.31 17.02 -30.96
N ILE A 54 -22.44 16.05 -31.24
CA ILE A 54 -21.48 15.57 -30.26
C ILE A 54 -20.32 16.56 -30.25
N GLU A 55 -20.21 17.32 -29.17
CA GLU A 55 -19.04 18.19 -28.97
C GLU A 55 -17.79 17.33 -28.82
N HIS A 56 -16.80 17.59 -29.67
CA HIS A 56 -15.50 16.95 -29.54
C HIS A 56 -14.81 17.44 -28.26
N ALA A 57 -14.13 16.52 -27.59
CA ALA A 57 -13.29 16.89 -26.46
C ALA A 57 -12.24 17.91 -26.93
N PRO A 58 -11.96 18.95 -26.12
CA PRO A 58 -10.99 19.96 -26.49
C PRO A 58 -9.61 19.35 -26.70
N ASP A 59 -8.82 19.97 -27.58
CA ASP A 59 -7.45 19.56 -27.83
C ASP A 59 -6.65 19.48 -26.52
N TYR A 60 -5.73 18.53 -26.45
CA TYR A 60 -4.83 18.32 -25.30
C TYR A 60 -5.50 17.87 -23.99
N ILE A 61 -6.79 17.48 -23.99
CA ILE A 61 -7.44 16.97 -22.77
C ILE A 61 -6.72 15.76 -22.18
N THR A 62 -6.24 14.85 -23.04
CA THR A 62 -5.49 13.66 -22.63
C THR A 62 -4.20 14.05 -21.93
N GLU A 63 -3.46 15.03 -22.45
CA GLU A 63 -2.22 15.51 -21.85
C GLU A 63 -2.49 16.14 -20.48
N LYS A 64 -3.54 16.97 -20.37
CA LYS A 64 -3.93 17.61 -19.12
C LYS A 64 -4.30 16.57 -18.04
N VAL A 65 -5.08 15.56 -18.41
CA VAL A 65 -5.47 14.46 -17.52
C VAL A 65 -4.24 13.64 -17.11
N MET A 66 -3.39 13.26 -18.06
CA MET A 66 -2.18 12.48 -17.77
C MET A 66 -1.16 13.26 -16.91
N ASN A 67 -1.06 14.57 -17.09
CA ASN A 67 -0.25 15.44 -16.24
C ASN A 67 -0.81 15.52 -14.81
N ALA A 68 -2.14 15.60 -14.65
CA ALA A 68 -2.76 15.57 -13.33
C ALA A 68 -2.51 14.23 -12.62
N ILE A 69 -2.69 13.11 -13.33
CA ILE A 69 -2.43 11.75 -12.80
C ILE A 69 -0.96 11.60 -12.40
N SER A 70 -0.03 11.97 -13.28
CA SER A 70 1.40 11.81 -13.01
C SER A 70 1.88 12.69 -11.85
N THR A 71 1.33 13.90 -11.71
CA THR A 71 1.62 14.79 -10.57
C THR A 71 1.11 14.20 -9.26
N ALA A 72 -0.11 13.64 -9.27
CA ALA A 72 -0.67 12.94 -8.13
C ALA A 72 0.12 11.66 -7.76
N ALA A 73 0.70 10.96 -8.75
CA ALA A 73 1.50 9.77 -8.51
C ALA A 73 2.91 10.09 -7.96
N LYS A 74 3.52 11.21 -8.38
CA LYS A 74 4.88 11.62 -7.97
C LYS A 74 5.02 12.03 -6.50
N THR A 75 3.91 12.29 -5.80
CA THR A 75 3.94 12.69 -4.38
C THR A 75 4.25 11.55 -3.42
N VAL A 76 4.23 10.28 -3.87
CA VAL A 76 4.71 9.15 -3.07
C VAL A 76 6.23 9.01 -3.22
N LYS A 77 6.98 9.97 -2.69
CA LYS A 77 8.42 9.76 -2.49
C LYS A 77 8.59 8.69 -1.41
N PRO A 78 9.28 7.56 -1.68
CA PRO A 78 9.60 6.62 -0.62
C PRO A 78 10.44 7.37 0.41
N LYS A 79 9.91 7.49 1.63
CA LYS A 79 10.62 8.10 2.74
C LYS A 79 11.75 7.15 3.10
N VAL A 80 12.93 7.37 2.51
CA VAL A 80 14.15 6.61 2.85
C VAL A 80 14.35 6.73 4.35
N ASN A 81 14.27 5.60 5.04
CA ASN A 81 14.34 5.57 6.49
C ASN A 81 15.82 5.62 6.89
N TYR A 82 16.39 6.83 6.90
CA TYR A 82 17.80 7.08 7.24
C TYR A 82 18.19 6.45 8.59
N PHE A 83 17.24 6.29 9.51
CA PHE A 83 17.45 5.57 10.78
C PHE A 83 17.80 4.09 10.59
N PHE A 84 17.10 3.39 9.69
CA PHE A 84 17.38 1.98 9.40
C PHE A 84 18.74 1.81 8.71
N ALA A 85 19.07 2.70 7.77
CA ALA A 85 20.38 2.73 7.14
C ALA A 85 21.50 3.00 8.16
N ALA A 86 21.28 3.94 9.09
CA ALA A 86 22.23 4.22 10.17
C ALA A 86 22.39 3.01 11.11
N MET A 87 21.30 2.35 11.51
CA MET A 87 21.35 1.19 12.37
C MET A 87 22.13 0.03 11.72
N ILE A 88 21.82 -0.28 10.45
CA ILE A 88 22.57 -1.29 9.69
C ILE A 88 24.05 -0.94 9.62
N SER A 89 24.39 0.33 9.34
CA SER A 89 25.79 0.76 9.23
C SER A 89 26.58 0.51 10.52
N ILE A 90 25.98 0.79 11.69
CA ILE A 90 26.61 0.56 13.01
C ILE A 90 26.83 -0.93 13.24
N PHE A 91 25.83 -1.77 12.96
CA PHE A 91 25.96 -3.22 13.09
C PHE A 91 27.00 -3.79 12.13
N SER A 92 27.03 -3.34 10.87
CA SER A 92 28.03 -3.77 9.88
C SER A 92 29.45 -3.41 10.32
N ILE A 93 29.67 -2.19 10.81
CA ILE A 93 30.96 -1.76 11.35
C ILE A 93 31.36 -2.61 12.56
N GLY A 94 30.43 -2.89 13.47
CA GLY A 94 30.66 -3.75 14.63
C GLY A 94 31.10 -5.17 14.24
N VAL A 95 30.42 -5.79 13.27
CA VAL A 95 30.77 -7.12 12.76
C VAL A 95 32.16 -7.11 12.11
N ILE A 96 32.48 -6.08 11.32
CA ILE A 96 33.80 -5.93 10.69
C ILE A 96 34.90 -5.77 11.74
N ALA A 97 34.68 -4.97 12.78
CA ALA A 97 35.65 -4.78 13.86
C ALA A 97 35.94 -6.09 14.61
N VAL A 98 34.90 -6.89 14.89
CA VAL A 98 35.05 -8.22 15.51
C VAL A 98 35.80 -9.18 14.59
N LEU A 99 35.51 -9.18 13.28
CA LEU A 99 36.24 -10.01 12.31
C LEU A 99 37.73 -9.64 12.23
N ILE A 100 38.05 -8.34 12.22
CA ILE A 100 39.45 -7.86 12.21
C ILE A 100 40.16 -8.29 13.50
N ALA A 101 39.52 -8.16 14.66
CA ALA A 101 40.08 -8.59 15.94
C ALA A 101 40.31 -10.11 15.98
N ALA A 102 39.39 -10.90 15.41
CA ALA A 102 39.56 -12.35 15.28
C ALA A 102 40.78 -12.69 14.42
N ILE A 103 40.91 -12.11 13.23
CA ILE A 103 42.05 -12.36 12.32
C ILE A 103 43.38 -11.98 12.98
N ARG A 104 43.43 -10.88 13.73
CA ARG A 104 44.65 -10.43 14.43
C ARG A 104 45.07 -11.34 15.59
N THR A 105 44.14 -12.08 16.18
CA THR A 105 44.37 -12.90 17.38
C THR A 105 44.55 -14.38 17.08
N THR A 106 44.18 -14.83 15.88
CA THR A 106 44.42 -16.20 15.42
C THR A 106 45.62 -16.29 14.49
N GLU A 107 46.70 -16.95 14.94
CA GLU A 107 47.60 -17.64 14.01
C GLU A 107 46.76 -18.70 13.27
N PHE A 108 46.59 -18.51 11.96
CA PHE A 108 45.79 -19.40 11.10
C PHE A 108 46.52 -20.72 10.91
N ASP A 109 46.20 -21.69 11.75
CA ASP A 109 46.59 -23.09 11.54
C ASP A 109 45.42 -23.83 10.89
N THR A 110 45.57 -24.22 9.62
CA THR A 110 44.52 -24.71 8.70
C THR A 110 44.13 -26.18 8.95
N SER A 111 44.00 -26.59 10.21
CA SER A 111 43.62 -27.95 10.59
C SER A 111 42.10 -28.06 10.85
N PRO A 112 41.36 -29.05 10.31
CA PRO A 112 39.89 -29.00 10.20
C PRO A 112 39.09 -29.29 11.47
N THR A 113 39.72 -29.51 12.63
CA THR A 113 39.10 -30.22 13.77
C THR A 113 38.96 -29.40 15.06
N LYS A 114 38.82 -28.07 14.98
CA LYS A 114 38.95 -27.22 16.19
C LYS A 114 37.96 -26.07 16.33
N LEU A 115 36.69 -26.27 15.98
CA LEU A 115 35.61 -25.28 16.25
C LEU A 115 35.52 -24.91 17.75
N GLY A 116 35.79 -25.87 18.65
CA GLY A 116 35.91 -25.62 20.09
C GLY A 116 37.08 -24.71 20.48
N SER A 117 38.24 -24.84 19.81
CA SER A 117 39.40 -23.98 20.10
C SER A 117 39.24 -22.56 19.55
N TYR A 118 38.39 -22.32 18.56
CA TYR A 118 38.03 -20.95 18.15
C TYR A 118 37.10 -20.30 19.19
N ALA A 119 36.15 -21.05 19.74
CA ALA A 119 35.29 -20.56 20.83
C ALA A 119 36.10 -20.24 22.10
N ASP A 120 37.10 -21.07 22.43
CA ASP A 120 37.97 -20.85 23.58
C ASP A 120 38.96 -19.69 23.37
N LYS A 121 39.52 -19.54 22.16
CA LYS A 121 40.32 -18.36 21.79
C LYS A 121 39.49 -17.08 21.78
N PHE A 122 38.25 -17.14 21.32
CA PHE A 122 37.32 -16.00 21.37
C PHE A 122 36.98 -15.61 22.81
N LYS A 123 36.73 -16.60 23.69
CA LYS A 123 36.56 -16.36 25.13
C LYS A 123 37.81 -15.77 25.77
N ASP A 124 39.01 -16.18 25.37
CA ASP A 124 40.26 -15.63 25.88
C ASP A 124 40.50 -14.18 25.41
N VAL A 125 40.19 -13.86 24.15
CA VAL A 125 40.28 -12.49 23.62
C VAL A 125 39.25 -11.56 24.26
N ILE A 126 38.01 -12.03 24.44
CA ILE A 126 36.99 -11.28 25.19
C ILE A 126 37.40 -11.16 26.66
N GLY A 127 37.89 -12.25 27.27
CA GLY A 127 38.32 -12.28 28.67
C GLY A 127 39.48 -11.35 28.96
N LYS A 128 40.49 -11.29 28.09
CA LYS A 128 41.63 -10.36 28.19
C LYS A 128 41.22 -8.90 28.03
N ASN A 129 40.25 -8.63 27.15
CA ASN A 129 39.73 -7.29 26.93
C ASN A 129 38.51 -6.96 27.82
N ILE A 130 38.09 -7.87 28.71
CA ILE A 130 36.87 -7.71 29.50
C ILE A 130 36.95 -6.48 30.40
N TYR A 131 38.14 -6.19 30.92
CA TYR A 131 38.38 -5.02 31.78
C TYR A 131 38.28 -3.71 30.98
N THR A 132 38.76 -3.69 29.74
CA THR A 132 38.63 -2.53 28.83
C THR A 132 37.18 -2.34 28.39
N ILE A 133 36.47 -3.43 28.09
CA ILE A 133 35.05 -3.41 27.76
C ILE A 133 34.24 -2.92 28.97
N GLN A 134 34.48 -3.50 30.15
CA GLN A 134 33.80 -3.16 31.39
C GLN A 134 34.05 -1.70 31.78
N SER A 135 35.29 -1.20 31.71
CA SER A 135 35.59 0.21 32.00
C SER A 135 34.93 1.16 31.01
N PHE A 136 34.83 0.80 29.73
CA PHE A 136 34.08 1.56 28.73
C PHE A 136 32.59 1.65 29.07
N PHE A 137 31.94 0.50 29.36
CA PHE A 137 30.52 0.43 29.74
C PHE A 137 30.22 0.96 31.14
N SER A 138 31.21 1.06 32.02
CA SER A 138 31.03 1.62 33.38
C SER A 138 31.21 3.13 33.42
N SER A 139 31.66 3.76 32.33
CA SER A 139 31.80 5.21 32.29
C SER A 139 30.42 5.88 32.29
N PRO A 140 30.15 6.85 33.19
CA PRO A 140 28.82 7.46 33.33
C PRO A 140 28.27 8.05 32.02
N GLY A 141 29.14 8.60 31.17
CA GLY A 141 28.76 9.14 29.86
C GLY A 141 28.31 8.06 28.86
N VAL A 142 28.95 6.89 28.87
CA VAL A 142 28.55 5.77 28.00
C VAL A 142 27.25 5.13 28.50
N VAL A 143 27.09 4.98 29.83
CA VAL A 143 25.83 4.47 30.41
C VAL A 143 24.65 5.37 30.05
N LEU A 144 24.80 6.70 30.15
CA LEU A 144 23.76 7.66 29.78
C LEU A 144 23.41 7.60 28.30
N THR A 145 24.41 7.53 27.42
CA THR A 145 24.17 7.48 25.96
C THR A 145 23.47 6.18 25.55
N ILE A 146 23.86 5.05 26.11
CA ILE A 146 23.18 3.75 25.87
C ILE A 146 21.76 3.76 26.41
N SER A 147 21.53 4.35 27.58
CA SER A 147 20.19 4.48 28.17
C SER A 147 19.25 5.29 27.28
N VAL A 148 19.70 6.45 26.79
CA VAL A 148 18.93 7.30 25.85
C VAL A 148 18.69 6.57 24.54
N LEU A 149 19.70 5.90 24.00
CA LEU A 149 19.58 5.12 22.76
C LEU A 149 18.56 3.98 22.92
N SER A 150 18.57 3.27 24.06
CA SER A 150 17.62 2.20 24.38
C SER A 150 16.18 2.72 24.48
N LEU A 151 15.98 3.88 25.10
CA LEU A 151 14.67 4.54 25.17
C LEU A 151 14.14 4.88 23.76
N ILE A 152 15.00 5.45 22.90
CA ILE A 152 14.65 5.76 21.51
C ILE A 152 14.29 4.48 20.75
N LEU A 153 15.03 3.39 20.98
CA LEU A 153 14.79 2.10 20.33
C LEU A 153 13.45 1.49 20.75
N LEU A 154 13.09 1.57 22.04
CA LEU A 154 11.78 1.15 22.55
C LEU A 154 10.64 1.97 21.94
N ILE A 155 10.80 3.29 21.86
CA ILE A 155 9.82 4.18 21.21
C ILE A 155 9.66 3.78 19.73
N PHE A 156 10.76 3.52 19.04
CA PHE A 156 10.74 3.12 17.63
C PHE A 156 10.08 1.74 17.42
N ALA A 157 10.38 0.78 18.28
CA ALA A 157 9.75 -0.54 18.26
C ALA A 157 8.23 -0.42 18.48
N TYR A 158 7.80 0.41 19.42
CA TYR A 158 6.39 0.70 19.67
C TYR A 158 5.71 1.30 18.42
N PHE A 159 6.30 2.34 17.81
CA PHE A 159 5.74 2.95 16.60
C PHE A 159 5.69 1.98 15.42
N THR A 160 6.70 1.13 15.25
CA THR A 160 6.73 0.13 14.18
C THR A 160 5.62 -0.90 14.37
N PHE A 161 5.45 -1.39 15.60
CA PHE A 161 4.37 -2.31 15.95
C PHE A 161 2.99 -1.68 15.69
N GLU A 162 2.77 -0.46 16.15
CA GLU A 162 1.50 0.26 15.97
C GLU A 162 1.23 0.58 14.50
N SER A 163 2.26 0.94 13.72
CA SER A 163 2.15 1.14 12.28
C SER A 163 1.73 -0.14 11.56
N HIS A 164 2.31 -1.29 11.91
CA HIS A 164 1.95 -2.57 11.31
C HIS A 164 0.51 -2.97 11.67
N LYS A 165 0.11 -2.80 12.93
CA LYS A 165 -1.25 -3.05 13.40
C LYS A 165 -2.29 -2.16 12.70
N ASN A 166 -1.97 -0.88 12.47
CA ASN A 166 -2.90 0.03 11.79
C ASN A 166 -2.96 -0.24 10.28
N PHE A 167 -1.85 -0.67 9.66
CA PHE A 167 -1.84 -1.10 8.28
C PHE A 167 -2.71 -2.36 8.06
N THR A 168 -2.56 -3.38 8.91
CA THR A 168 -3.37 -4.61 8.82
C THR A 168 -4.85 -4.33 9.05
N LYS A 169 -5.20 -3.46 10.01
CA LYS A 169 -6.59 -3.01 10.20
C LYS A 169 -7.17 -2.35 8.95
N LYS A 170 -6.42 -1.46 8.29
CA LYS A 170 -6.86 -0.81 7.05
C LYS A 170 -7.04 -1.81 5.91
N LEU A 171 -6.12 -2.75 5.76
CA LEU A 171 -6.20 -3.81 4.75
C LEU A 171 -7.45 -4.67 4.94
N ASN A 172 -7.71 -5.11 6.17
CA ASN A 172 -8.88 -5.91 6.50
C ASN A 172 -10.21 -5.13 6.34
N SER A 173 -10.19 -3.81 6.51
CA SER A 173 -11.39 -2.98 6.25
C SER A 173 -11.71 -2.82 4.77
N ILE A 174 -10.71 -2.95 3.90
CA ILE A 174 -10.89 -2.85 2.44
C ILE A 174 -11.24 -4.22 1.85
N SER A 175 -10.72 -5.32 2.42
CA SER A 175 -11.00 -6.68 1.92
C SER A 175 -12.35 -7.25 2.33
N ASN A 176 -13.06 -6.61 3.27
CA ASN A 176 -14.40 -7.00 3.74
C ASN A 176 -15.51 -6.15 3.09
N LEU A 177 -15.22 -5.49 1.98
CA LEU A 177 -16.13 -4.78 1.08
C LEU A 177 -16.18 -5.56 -0.24
#